data_AF-A0AAW6XWM4-F1
#
_entry.id   AF-A0AAW6XWM4-F1
#
_cell.length_a   1.000
_cell.length_b   1.000
_cell.length_c   1.000
_cell.angle_alpha   90.00
_cell.angle_beta   90.00
_cell.angle_gamma   90.00
#
_symmetry.space_group_name_H-M   'P 1'
#
loop_
_entity.id
_entity.type
_entity.pdbx_description
1 polymer ?
#
loop_
_entity_poly.entity_id
_entity_poly.type
_entity_poly.pdbx_seq_one_letter_code
_entity_poly.pdbx_strand_id
1 'polypeptide(L)'
;MKIKKLLGLTTTVVISALILGACGQSKNEDAKVVRVGTMVKSKTEKARWDKIEELVKKKGVKLKFTEFTDYTQPNKALESDEIDINAFQHYNYLNNWNKANKTNLVSVAETYFTSFRLYSGTKNGKGKYQTVSEIPNKATITIPNDAVNESRSLYLLQSAGLLKLKVSGDTLATMSDVVSNPKSLDLKEVDAAQTARSLDSTDAAVINNDFVTEAGISPKSAIFIEPKSKNAKQWYNLLVAQKGWQDKSKAKAIKEVVKAYHTDAVKKVIEKTSQGLDQPVW
;
A
#
# COMPACT_ATOMS: atom_id res chain seq x y z
N MET A 1 89.98 11.84 22.22
CA MET A 1 89.06 11.02 21.41
C MET A 1 87.65 11.62 21.53
N LYS A 2 87.12 12.15 20.41
CA LYS A 2 85.71 12.35 19.99
C LYS A 2 84.63 12.67 21.07
N ILE A 3 84.11 13.90 21.16
CA ILE A 3 82.89 14.47 20.50
C ILE A 3 81.62 13.58 20.63
N LYS A 4 80.55 14.09 21.28
CA LYS A 4 79.24 14.43 20.63
C LYS A 4 78.14 14.89 21.62
N LYS A 5 77.46 15.97 21.20
CA LYS A 5 76.20 16.56 21.67
C LYS A 5 74.99 15.67 21.38
N LEU A 6 73.90 15.81 22.15
CA LEU A 6 72.49 15.84 21.70
C LEU A 6 71.60 16.28 22.90
N LEU A 7 70.93 17.45 22.93
CA LEU A 7 69.62 17.75 22.32
C LEU A 7 68.59 16.64 22.62
N GLY A 8 67.42 16.85 23.21
CA GLY A 8 66.63 18.01 23.62
C GLY A 8 65.22 17.47 23.92
N LEU A 9 64.45 18.07 24.82
CA LEU A 9 63.01 17.79 24.89
C LEU A 9 62.26 19.07 25.26
N THR A 10 61.86 19.77 24.22
CA THR A 10 60.95 20.90 24.24
C THR A 10 59.52 20.41 24.02
N THR A 11 58.62 20.97 24.84
CA THR A 11 57.23 21.29 24.53
C THR A 11 56.19 20.16 24.58
N THR A 12 55.48 20.11 25.71
CA THR A 12 54.15 19.50 25.82
C THR A 12 53.07 20.55 25.54
N VAL A 13 52.00 20.10 24.87
CA VAL A 13 50.64 20.69 24.78
C VAL A 13 50.45 21.84 23.78
N VAL A 14 49.88 21.52 22.61
CA VAL A 14 48.75 22.29 22.01
C VAL A 14 47.74 21.33 21.36
N ILE A 15 46.71 21.01 22.15
CA ILE A 15 45.28 21.04 21.84
C ILE A 15 44.79 20.33 20.56
N SER A 16 44.24 19.15 20.81
CA SER A 16 43.23 18.42 20.04
C SER A 16 41.95 19.26 19.85
N ALA A 17 41.72 19.84 18.66
CA ALA A 17 40.49 20.59 18.36
C ALA A 17 39.83 20.25 17.01
N LEU A 18 40.05 19.06 16.43
CA LEU A 18 39.57 18.74 15.07
C LEU A 18 38.63 17.53 14.93
N ILE A 19 38.10 16.94 16.00
CA ILE A 19 37.28 15.71 15.89
C ILE A 19 35.76 15.96 15.97
N LEU A 20 35.29 17.20 16.20
CA LEU A 20 33.85 17.48 16.37
C LEU A 20 33.03 17.61 15.08
N GLY A 21 33.63 17.52 13.89
CA GLY A 21 32.92 17.69 12.61
C GLY A 21 32.20 16.46 12.04
N ALA A 22 32.59 15.24 12.45
CA ALA A 22 32.18 14.01 11.74
C ALA A 22 30.79 13.46 12.14
N CYS A 23 30.26 13.81 13.31
CA CYS A 23 28.94 13.32 13.77
C CYS A 23 27.75 14.14 13.24
N GLY A 24 27.97 15.36 12.74
CA GLY A 24 26.91 16.21 12.17
C GLY A 24 26.57 15.86 10.72
N GLN A 25 27.55 15.38 9.95
CA GLN A 25 27.39 15.10 8.53
C GLN A 25 26.58 13.81 8.27
N SER A 26 26.77 12.78 9.09
CA SER A 26 26.02 11.51 9.01
C SER A 26 24.53 11.66 9.35
N LYS A 27 24.19 12.45 10.37
CA LYS A 27 22.79 12.75 10.72
C LYS A 27 22.06 13.52 9.61
N ASN A 28 22.76 14.39 8.89
CA ASN A 28 22.18 15.21 7.83
C ASN A 28 21.98 14.42 6.52
N GLU A 29 22.82 13.41 6.27
CA GLU A 29 22.60 12.48 5.16
C GLU A 29 21.46 11.49 5.44
N ASP A 30 21.36 10.97 6.66
CA ASP A 30 20.23 10.11 7.02
C ASP A 30 18.91 10.87 6.85
N ALA A 31 18.80 12.13 7.31
CA ALA A 31 17.59 12.95 7.17
C ALA A 31 17.03 13.07 5.73
N LYS A 32 17.84 12.76 4.70
CA LYS A 32 17.47 12.77 3.28
C LYS A 32 17.04 11.40 2.73
N VAL A 33 17.17 10.33 3.49
CA VAL A 33 16.75 8.97 3.10
C VAL A 33 15.35 8.69 3.62
N VAL A 34 14.38 8.46 2.75
CA VAL A 34 13.02 8.05 3.14
C VAL A 34 12.86 6.55 2.86
N ARG A 35 12.59 5.78 3.91
CA ARG A 35 12.27 4.36 3.85
C ARG A 35 10.76 4.19 3.64
N VAL A 36 10.39 3.51 2.56
CA VAL A 36 9.01 3.36 2.11
C VAL A 36 8.61 1.89 2.16
N GLY A 37 7.57 1.56 2.92
CA GLY A 37 6.93 0.25 2.87
C GLY A 37 5.87 0.18 1.78
N THR A 38 5.96 -0.79 0.88
CA THR A 38 4.98 -1.05 -0.18
C THR A 38 4.59 -2.52 -0.19
N MET A 39 3.55 -2.87 -0.95
CA MET A 39 3.39 -4.26 -1.38
C MET A 39 4.48 -4.64 -2.39
N VAL A 40 4.55 -5.92 -2.77
CA VAL A 40 5.41 -6.37 -3.87
C VAL A 40 5.11 -5.55 -5.12
N LYS A 41 6.15 -4.92 -5.68
CA LYS A 41 5.94 -3.93 -6.74
C LYS A 41 5.60 -4.59 -8.06
N SER A 42 4.36 -4.40 -8.50
CA SER A 42 3.97 -4.65 -9.89
C SER A 42 4.69 -3.70 -10.86
N LYS A 43 4.56 -3.94 -12.17
CA LYS A 43 5.09 -3.03 -13.21
C LYS A 43 4.55 -1.61 -13.04
N THR A 44 3.29 -1.48 -12.69
CA THR A 44 2.59 -0.21 -12.44
C THR A 44 3.14 0.50 -11.21
N GLU A 45 3.36 -0.24 -10.13
CA GLU A 45 3.90 0.31 -8.89
C GLU A 45 5.38 0.70 -9.02
N LYS A 46 6.18 -0.13 -9.69
CA LYS A 46 7.56 0.23 -10.01
C LYS A 46 7.63 1.51 -10.85
N ALA A 47 6.82 1.64 -11.89
CA ALA A 47 6.84 2.81 -12.76
C ALA A 47 6.53 4.13 -12.03
N ARG A 48 5.54 4.14 -11.13
CA ARG A 48 5.20 5.35 -10.37
C ARG A 48 6.31 5.73 -9.39
N TRP A 49 6.88 4.75 -8.69
CA TRP A 49 7.97 4.99 -7.74
C TRP A 49 9.28 5.39 -8.42
N ASP A 50 9.60 4.82 -9.57
CA ASP A 50 10.75 5.25 -10.39
C ASP A 50 10.60 6.73 -10.79
N LYS A 51 9.39 7.15 -11.17
CA LYS A 51 9.14 8.56 -11.52
C LYS A 51 9.26 9.49 -10.31
N ILE A 52 8.75 9.06 -9.15
CA ILE A 52 8.89 9.83 -7.90
C ILE A 52 10.37 9.92 -7.51
N GLU A 53 11.13 8.82 -7.59
CA GLU A 53 12.55 8.80 -7.28
C GLU A 53 13.35 9.76 -8.18
N GLU A 54 13.05 9.80 -9.49
CA GLU A 54 13.65 10.77 -10.43
C GLU A 54 13.42 12.22 -9.99
N LEU A 55 12.21 12.54 -9.50
CA LEU A 55 11.83 13.88 -9.10
C LEU A 55 12.48 14.29 -7.77
N VAL A 56 12.47 13.41 -6.77
CA VAL A 56 12.99 13.72 -5.42
C VAL A 56 14.52 13.67 -5.36
N LYS A 57 15.18 12.92 -6.25
CA LYS A 57 16.65 12.92 -6.39
C LYS A 57 17.19 14.32 -6.72
N LYS A 58 16.46 15.10 -7.54
CA LYS A 58 16.79 16.52 -7.85
C LYS A 58 16.69 17.44 -6.62
N LYS A 59 16.01 16.98 -5.56
CA LYS A 59 15.88 17.66 -4.27
C LYS A 59 16.83 17.08 -3.21
N GLY A 60 17.71 16.16 -3.60
CA GLY A 60 18.66 15.50 -2.71
C GLY A 60 18.05 14.44 -1.80
N VAL A 61 16.84 13.96 -2.08
CA VAL A 61 16.17 12.89 -1.32
C VAL A 61 16.43 11.55 -1.98
N LYS A 62 16.69 10.52 -1.19
CA LYS A 62 16.87 9.12 -1.61
C LYS A 62 15.74 8.26 -1.07
N LEU A 63 15.19 7.37 -1.90
CA LEU A 63 14.21 6.40 -1.46
C LEU A 63 14.87 5.05 -1.19
N LYS A 64 14.39 4.34 -0.15
CA LYS A 64 14.69 2.93 0.09
C LYS A 64 13.38 2.21 0.29
N PHE A 65 13.22 1.03 -0.28
CA PHE A 65 11.95 0.32 -0.23
C PHE A 65 12.07 -0.99 0.53
N THR A 66 11.03 -1.29 1.29
CA THR A 66 10.76 -2.62 1.85
C THR A 66 9.45 -3.09 1.26
N GLU A 67 9.48 -4.22 0.56
CA GLU A 67 8.32 -4.81 -0.10
C GLU A 67 7.73 -5.91 0.79
N PHE A 68 6.42 -5.86 1.00
CA PHE A 68 5.68 -6.79 1.85
C PHE A 68 4.74 -7.64 1.01
N THR A 69 4.44 -8.85 1.49
CA THR A 69 3.60 -9.84 0.81
C THR A 69 2.18 -9.92 1.37
N ASP A 70 1.92 -9.28 2.51
CA ASP A 70 0.61 -9.25 3.17
C ASP A 70 0.34 -7.88 3.84
N TYR A 71 -0.94 -7.59 4.09
CA TYR A 71 -1.39 -6.29 4.61
C TYR A 71 -1.12 -6.07 6.10
N THR A 72 -0.67 -7.08 6.84
CA THR A 72 -0.47 -6.95 8.29
C THR A 72 0.91 -6.40 8.65
N GLN A 73 1.88 -6.47 7.74
CA GLN A 73 3.26 -6.09 8.02
C GLN A 73 3.58 -4.60 7.85
N PRO A 74 3.09 -3.86 6.83
CA PRO A 74 3.59 -2.51 6.58
C PRO A 74 3.24 -1.52 7.70
N ASN A 75 2.11 -1.69 8.39
CA ASN A 75 1.80 -0.87 9.57
C ASN A 75 2.68 -1.23 10.77
N LYS A 76 2.91 -2.52 11.04
CA LYS A 76 3.84 -2.95 12.11
C LYS A 76 5.25 -2.41 11.88
N ALA A 77 5.77 -2.51 10.66
CA ALA A 77 7.09 -1.98 10.31
C ALA A 77 7.15 -0.44 10.47
N LEU A 78 6.06 0.26 10.16
CA LEU A 78 5.98 1.71 10.36
C LEU A 78 5.95 2.07 11.85
N GLU A 79 5.23 1.30 12.67
CA GLU A 79 5.16 1.49 14.12
C GLU A 79 6.50 1.21 14.82
N SER A 80 7.24 0.20 14.36
CA SER A 80 8.57 -0.15 14.85
C SER A 80 9.70 0.76 14.33
N ASP A 81 9.38 1.86 13.63
CA ASP A 81 10.34 2.76 12.99
C ASP A 81 11.30 2.04 12.00
N GLU A 82 10.91 0.90 11.43
CA GLU A 82 11.69 0.19 10.40
C GLU A 82 11.56 0.87 9.02
N ILE A 83 10.42 1.52 8.79
CA ILE A 83 10.14 2.37 7.64
C ILE A 83 9.63 3.74 8.10
N ASP A 84 9.75 4.76 7.24
CA ASP A 84 9.36 6.14 7.57
C ASP A 84 7.94 6.47 7.10
N ILE A 85 7.53 5.89 5.97
CA ILE A 85 6.16 5.94 5.44
C ILE A 85 5.78 4.57 4.86
N ASN A 86 4.48 4.27 4.77
CA ASN A 86 3.98 3.18 3.93
C ASN A 86 2.96 3.67 2.91
N ALA A 87 2.73 2.87 1.87
CA ALA A 87 1.88 3.19 0.73
C ALA A 87 1.16 1.95 0.19
N PHE A 88 0.16 1.45 0.92
CA PHE A 88 -0.54 0.20 0.55
C PHE A 88 -2.03 0.17 0.88
N GLN A 89 -2.52 1.12 1.69
CA GLN A 89 -3.81 0.99 2.37
C GLN A 89 -4.71 2.20 2.11
N HIS A 90 -6.01 1.98 2.29
CA HIS A 90 -7.03 3.02 2.27
C HIS A 90 -7.44 3.50 3.68
N TYR A 91 -8.24 4.57 3.74
CA TYR A 91 -8.69 5.15 5.01
C TYR A 91 -9.39 4.16 5.93
N ASN A 92 -10.30 3.33 5.41
CA ASN A 92 -11.00 2.35 6.24
C ASN A 92 -10.05 1.33 6.87
N TYR A 93 -9.06 0.84 6.10
CA TYR A 93 -8.05 -0.06 6.63
C TYR A 93 -7.21 0.60 7.71
N LEU A 94 -6.72 1.83 7.48
CA LEU A 94 -5.94 2.59 8.46
C LEU A 94 -6.72 2.80 9.77
N ASN A 95 -7.98 3.22 9.67
CA ASN A 95 -8.84 3.48 10.82
C ASN A 95 -9.12 2.19 11.61
N ASN A 96 -9.42 1.10 10.90
CA ASN A 96 -9.63 -0.20 11.52
C ASN A 96 -8.35 -0.73 12.19
N TRP A 97 -7.20 -0.59 11.53
CA TRP A 97 -5.89 -0.96 12.07
C TRP A 97 -5.58 -0.23 13.37
N ASN A 98 -5.71 1.09 13.37
CA ASN A 98 -5.48 1.94 14.54
C ASN A 98 -6.39 1.52 15.70
N LYS A 99 -7.68 1.26 15.43
CA LYS A 99 -8.63 0.81 16.44
C LYS A 99 -8.27 -0.57 17.01
N ALA A 100 -7.99 -1.53 16.14
CA ALA A 100 -7.72 -2.92 16.53
C ALA A 100 -6.39 -3.07 17.29
N ASN A 101 -5.35 -2.36 16.86
CA ASN A 101 -4.00 -2.47 17.42
C ASN A 101 -3.69 -1.38 18.47
N LYS A 102 -4.63 -0.47 18.75
CA LYS A 102 -4.46 0.67 19.67
C LYS A 102 -3.32 1.61 19.28
N THR A 103 -3.24 1.91 17.98
CA THR A 103 -2.17 2.70 17.36
C THR A 103 -2.76 4.01 16.84
N ASN A 104 -1.90 4.92 16.37
CA ASN A 104 -2.31 6.26 15.96
C ASN A 104 -1.63 6.72 14.67
N LEU A 105 -1.38 5.80 13.74
CA LEU A 105 -0.81 6.11 12.43
C LEU A 105 -1.71 7.10 11.68
N VAL A 106 -1.11 7.99 10.89
CA VAL A 106 -1.82 9.10 10.24
C VAL A 106 -1.55 9.13 8.75
N SER A 107 -2.58 9.49 7.97
CA SER A 107 -2.40 9.81 6.56
C SER A 107 -1.53 11.06 6.41
N VAL A 108 -0.59 11.02 5.48
CA VAL A 108 0.20 12.18 5.06
C VAL A 108 -0.21 12.72 3.70
N ALA A 109 -0.82 11.87 2.87
CA ALA A 109 -1.35 12.24 1.56
C ALA A 109 -2.35 11.19 1.06
N GLU A 110 -3.32 11.63 0.28
CA GLU A 110 -4.16 10.77 -0.56
C GLU A 110 -3.42 10.45 -1.86
N THR A 111 -3.64 9.28 -2.44
CA THR A 111 -2.94 8.84 -3.65
C THR A 111 -3.92 8.53 -4.77
N TYR A 112 -4.57 7.38 -4.74
CA TYR A 112 -5.51 6.96 -5.77
C TYR A 112 -6.69 6.22 -5.16
N PHE A 113 -7.81 6.29 -5.85
CA PHE A 113 -8.98 5.47 -5.59
C PHE A 113 -8.99 4.30 -6.58
N THR A 114 -9.45 3.14 -6.10
CA THR A 114 -9.71 1.99 -6.97
C THR A 114 -11.06 1.38 -6.63
N SER A 115 -11.96 1.33 -7.61
CA SER A 115 -13.20 0.56 -7.51
C SER A 115 -12.88 -0.91 -7.27
N PHE A 116 -13.56 -1.55 -6.32
CA PHE A 116 -13.36 -2.97 -6.08
C PHE A 116 -13.92 -3.82 -7.23
N ARG A 117 -13.41 -5.03 -7.42
CA ARG A 117 -13.72 -5.83 -8.61
C ARG A 117 -13.88 -7.30 -8.26
N LEU A 118 -14.86 -7.94 -8.90
CA LEU A 118 -15.06 -9.37 -8.91
C LEU A 118 -14.48 -9.92 -10.23
N TYR A 119 -13.64 -10.93 -10.13
CA TYR A 119 -13.02 -11.60 -11.28
C TYR A 119 -13.55 -13.02 -11.39
N SER A 120 -13.79 -13.47 -12.63
CA SER A 120 -14.12 -14.88 -12.88
C SER A 120 -12.91 -15.75 -12.57
N GLY A 121 -13.15 -16.88 -11.90
CA GLY A 121 -12.20 -17.98 -11.82
C GLY A 121 -11.77 -18.44 -13.20
N THR A 122 -10.61 -19.09 -13.27
CA THR A 122 -9.90 -19.39 -14.50
C THR A 122 -9.89 -20.88 -14.80
N LYS A 123 -9.85 -21.21 -16.09
CA LYS A 123 -9.56 -22.54 -16.62
C LYS A 123 -8.61 -22.38 -17.79
N ASN A 124 -7.40 -22.95 -17.67
CA ASN A 124 -6.34 -22.81 -18.66
C ASN A 124 -6.02 -21.34 -19.00
N GLY A 125 -5.97 -20.47 -17.99
CA GLY A 125 -5.68 -19.04 -18.14
C GLY A 125 -6.81 -18.20 -18.75
N LYS A 126 -8.01 -18.75 -18.94
CA LYS A 126 -9.19 -18.03 -19.44
C LYS A 126 -10.28 -17.98 -18.36
N GLY A 127 -10.97 -16.86 -18.24
CA GLY A 127 -12.13 -16.73 -17.35
C GLY A 127 -13.21 -17.76 -17.71
N LYS A 128 -13.75 -18.45 -16.70
CA LYS A 128 -14.88 -19.38 -16.82
C LYS A 128 -16.19 -18.66 -17.21
N TYR A 129 -16.33 -17.41 -16.78
CA TYR A 129 -17.55 -16.60 -16.91
C TYR A 129 -17.22 -15.21 -17.46
N GLN A 130 -18.13 -14.64 -18.23
CA GLN A 130 -18.03 -13.26 -18.72
C GLN A 130 -18.85 -12.29 -17.88
N THR A 131 -19.90 -12.78 -17.23
CA THR A 131 -20.84 -11.99 -16.45
C THR A 131 -21.19 -12.65 -15.13
N VAL A 132 -21.71 -11.87 -14.19
CA VAL A 132 -22.13 -12.36 -12.87
C VAL A 132 -23.26 -13.39 -12.94
N SER A 133 -24.16 -13.26 -13.92
CA SER A 133 -25.31 -14.17 -14.06
C SER A 133 -24.92 -15.60 -14.41
N GLU A 134 -23.78 -15.78 -15.08
CA GLU A 134 -23.21 -17.08 -15.48
C GLU A 134 -22.62 -17.88 -14.31
N ILE A 135 -22.39 -17.25 -13.15
CA ILE A 135 -21.89 -17.95 -11.96
C ILE A 135 -22.90 -19.04 -11.56
N PRO A 136 -22.50 -20.32 -11.46
CA PRO A 136 -23.43 -21.41 -11.20
C PRO A 136 -23.93 -21.39 -9.75
N ASN A 137 -24.97 -22.17 -9.49
CA ASN A 137 -25.37 -22.45 -8.11
C ASN A 137 -24.25 -23.22 -7.40
N LYS A 138 -24.09 -22.98 -6.09
CA LYS A 138 -23.04 -23.57 -5.25
C LYS A 138 -21.62 -23.20 -5.66
N ALA A 139 -21.45 -22.15 -6.47
CA ALA A 139 -20.15 -21.64 -6.85
C ALA A 139 -19.35 -21.18 -5.62
N THR A 140 -18.04 -21.42 -5.64
CA THR A 140 -17.11 -20.92 -4.64
C THR A 140 -16.61 -19.53 -5.02
N ILE A 141 -16.78 -18.55 -4.14
CA ILE A 141 -16.24 -17.20 -4.31
C ILE A 141 -15.29 -16.88 -3.17
N THR A 142 -14.03 -16.54 -3.46
CA THR A 142 -13.10 -16.07 -2.43
C THR A 142 -13.19 -14.57 -2.22
N ILE A 143 -13.08 -14.16 -0.96
CA ILE A 143 -13.06 -12.76 -0.52
C ILE A 143 -11.93 -12.56 0.49
N PRO A 144 -11.35 -11.35 0.61
CA PRO A 144 -10.43 -11.02 1.68
C PRO A 144 -11.07 -11.22 3.06
N ASN A 145 -10.27 -11.63 4.04
CA ASN A 145 -10.69 -11.93 5.42
C ASN A 145 -10.37 -10.82 6.44
N ASP A 146 -9.77 -9.72 6.02
CA ASP A 146 -9.67 -8.54 6.88
C ASP A 146 -11.00 -7.80 6.92
N ALA A 147 -11.42 -7.35 8.10
CA ALA A 147 -12.79 -6.88 8.36
C ALA A 147 -13.31 -5.83 7.36
N VAL A 148 -12.45 -4.92 6.88
CA VAL A 148 -12.87 -3.83 6.00
C VAL A 148 -12.98 -4.28 4.55
N ASN A 149 -12.07 -5.14 4.06
CA ASN A 149 -12.13 -5.64 2.69
C ASN A 149 -13.12 -6.81 2.57
N GLU A 150 -13.33 -7.61 3.62
CA GLU A 150 -14.44 -8.59 3.73
C GLU A 150 -15.77 -7.85 3.58
N SER A 151 -16.02 -6.84 4.43
CA SER A 151 -17.22 -6.02 4.36
C SER A 151 -17.41 -5.39 2.97
N ARG A 152 -16.36 -4.84 2.36
CA ARG A 152 -16.45 -4.25 1.03
C ARG A 152 -16.79 -5.30 -0.04
N SER A 153 -16.27 -6.51 0.11
CA SER A 153 -16.58 -7.64 -0.79
C SER A 153 -18.05 -8.05 -0.68
N LEU A 154 -18.60 -8.12 0.53
CA LEU A 154 -20.00 -8.44 0.74
C LEU A 154 -20.92 -7.38 0.13
N TYR A 155 -20.61 -6.09 0.29
CA TYR A 155 -21.35 -5.02 -0.39
C TYR A 155 -21.21 -5.08 -1.91
N LEU A 156 -20.04 -5.44 -2.44
CA LEU A 156 -19.83 -5.66 -3.87
C LEU A 156 -20.74 -6.78 -4.38
N LEU A 157 -20.74 -7.93 -3.72
CA LEU A 157 -21.57 -9.09 -4.09
C LEU A 157 -23.07 -8.77 -3.98
N GLN A 158 -23.49 -7.97 -2.98
CA GLN A 158 -24.85 -7.45 -2.91
C GLN A 158 -25.20 -6.59 -4.12
N SER A 159 -24.33 -5.64 -4.48
CA SER A 159 -24.54 -4.75 -5.63
C SER A 159 -24.54 -5.50 -6.97
N ALA A 160 -23.86 -6.65 -7.03
CA ALA A 160 -23.87 -7.58 -8.14
C ALA A 160 -25.14 -8.46 -8.20
N GLY A 161 -26.03 -8.37 -7.21
CA GLY A 161 -27.26 -9.15 -7.13
C GLY A 161 -27.05 -10.62 -6.71
N LEU A 162 -25.88 -10.96 -6.17
CA LEU A 162 -25.53 -12.33 -5.78
C LEU A 162 -26.03 -12.69 -4.37
N LEU A 163 -26.15 -11.70 -3.48
CA LEU A 163 -26.62 -11.86 -2.11
C LEU A 163 -27.39 -10.63 -1.62
N LYS A 164 -28.00 -10.72 -0.43
CA LYS A 164 -28.51 -9.55 0.32
C LYS A 164 -27.99 -9.55 1.74
N LEU A 165 -27.69 -8.38 2.26
CA LEU A 165 -27.23 -8.10 3.61
C LEU A 165 -28.34 -7.47 4.43
N LYS A 166 -28.35 -7.72 5.74
CA LYS A 166 -29.25 -7.01 6.69
C LYS A 166 -28.72 -5.63 7.10
N VAL A 167 -27.42 -5.40 6.94
CA VAL A 167 -26.78 -4.10 7.21
C VAL A 167 -26.62 -3.28 5.93
N SER A 168 -26.48 -1.97 6.09
CA SER A 168 -26.33 -1.03 4.97
C SER A 168 -25.53 0.20 5.36
N GLY A 169 -25.26 1.04 4.35
CA GLY A 169 -24.50 2.28 4.52
C GLY A 169 -23.05 1.99 4.88
N ASP A 170 -22.55 2.68 5.91
CA ASP A 170 -21.16 2.58 6.36
C ASP A 170 -20.97 1.51 7.47
N THR A 171 -21.98 0.71 7.76
CA THR A 171 -21.89 -0.38 8.74
C THR A 171 -21.04 -1.50 8.16
N LEU A 172 -20.02 -1.96 8.89
CA LEU A 172 -19.24 -3.14 8.49
C LEU A 172 -20.16 -4.37 8.42
N ALA A 173 -20.16 -5.03 7.28
CA ALA A 173 -20.84 -6.29 7.05
C ALA A 173 -19.88 -7.45 7.31
N THR A 174 -20.43 -8.53 7.83
CA THR A 174 -19.79 -9.83 8.04
C THR A 174 -20.61 -10.92 7.37
N MET A 175 -20.06 -12.13 7.29
CA MET A 175 -20.80 -13.32 6.83
C MET A 175 -22.14 -13.53 7.56
N SER A 176 -22.23 -13.15 8.84
CA SER A 176 -23.46 -13.26 9.64
C SER A 176 -24.57 -12.27 9.25
N ASP A 177 -24.25 -11.29 8.40
CA ASP A 177 -25.18 -10.30 7.90
C ASP A 177 -25.87 -10.72 6.60
N VAL A 178 -25.45 -11.83 5.99
CA VAL A 178 -26.06 -12.37 4.76
C VAL A 178 -27.43 -12.97 5.07
N VAL A 179 -28.50 -12.36 4.54
CA VAL A 179 -29.90 -12.79 4.73
C VAL A 179 -30.51 -13.46 3.50
N SER A 180 -29.86 -13.38 2.35
CA SER A 180 -30.29 -14.05 1.12
C SER A 180 -29.09 -14.44 0.28
N ASN A 181 -29.01 -15.72 -0.10
CA ASN A 181 -27.99 -16.28 -0.98
C ASN A 181 -28.68 -17.25 -1.98
N PRO A 182 -29.37 -16.72 -3.02
CA PRO A 182 -30.25 -17.53 -3.88
C PRO A 182 -29.50 -18.58 -4.69
N LYS A 183 -28.22 -18.34 -5.01
CA LYS A 183 -27.34 -19.31 -5.69
C LYS A 183 -26.68 -20.29 -4.72
N SER A 184 -26.91 -20.19 -3.41
CA SER A 184 -26.21 -21.00 -2.39
C SER A 184 -24.69 -20.97 -2.54
N LEU A 185 -24.14 -19.80 -2.85
CA LEU A 185 -22.71 -19.56 -3.04
C LEU A 185 -21.93 -19.94 -1.77
N ASP A 186 -20.78 -20.58 -1.95
CA ASP A 186 -19.81 -20.85 -0.89
C ASP A 186 -18.79 -19.70 -0.85
N LEU A 187 -18.96 -18.77 0.09
CA LEU A 187 -18.04 -17.65 0.25
C LEU A 187 -16.87 -18.09 1.15
N LYS A 188 -15.64 -18.01 0.63
CA LYS A 188 -14.43 -18.40 1.36
C LYS A 188 -13.58 -17.18 1.68
N GLU A 189 -13.51 -16.88 2.96
CA GLU A 189 -12.62 -15.84 3.50
C GLU A 189 -11.17 -16.36 3.47
N VAL A 190 -10.31 -15.62 2.77
CA VAL A 190 -8.87 -15.92 2.68
C VAL A 190 -8.09 -14.64 2.88
N ASP A 191 -6.80 -14.75 3.19
CA ASP A 191 -5.92 -13.58 3.18
C ASP A 191 -6.00 -12.87 1.81
N ALA A 192 -6.03 -11.54 1.82
CA ALA A 192 -6.19 -10.73 0.61
C ALA A 192 -5.18 -11.11 -0.48
N ALA A 193 -3.93 -11.43 -0.10
CA ALA A 193 -2.86 -11.83 -1.02
C ALA A 193 -3.11 -13.18 -1.71
N GLN A 194 -4.04 -14.00 -1.21
CA GLN A 194 -4.37 -15.31 -1.77
C GLN A 194 -5.56 -15.28 -2.75
N THR A 195 -6.35 -14.20 -2.73
CA THR A 195 -7.55 -14.09 -3.59
C THR A 195 -7.23 -14.24 -5.08
N ALA A 196 -6.18 -13.57 -5.57
CA ALA A 196 -5.74 -13.68 -6.97
C ALA A 196 -5.32 -15.10 -7.35
N ARG A 197 -4.55 -15.78 -6.49
CA ARG A 197 -4.07 -17.15 -6.72
C ARG A 197 -5.19 -18.19 -6.69
N SER A 198 -6.28 -17.89 -6.00
CA SER A 198 -7.43 -18.79 -5.90
C SER A 198 -8.25 -18.92 -7.18
N LEU A 199 -8.05 -18.06 -8.19
CA LEU A 199 -8.84 -18.07 -9.42
C LEU A 199 -8.80 -19.42 -10.15
N ASP A 200 -7.68 -20.15 -10.10
CA ASP A 200 -7.55 -21.44 -10.78
C ASP A 200 -8.36 -22.57 -10.11
N SER A 201 -8.74 -22.41 -8.84
CA SER A 201 -9.44 -23.43 -8.04
C SER A 201 -10.82 -23.01 -7.57
N THR A 202 -11.28 -21.80 -7.91
CA THR A 202 -12.57 -21.24 -7.49
C THR A 202 -13.36 -20.72 -8.69
N ASP A 203 -14.61 -20.31 -8.48
CA ASP A 203 -15.50 -19.84 -9.55
C ASP A 203 -15.43 -18.33 -9.74
N ALA A 204 -15.15 -17.58 -8.67
CA ALA A 204 -14.83 -16.17 -8.74
C ALA A 204 -14.00 -15.73 -7.52
N ALA A 205 -13.35 -14.58 -7.61
CA ALA A 205 -12.65 -13.96 -6.48
C ALA A 205 -12.84 -12.45 -6.49
N VAL A 206 -13.03 -11.87 -5.31
CA VAL A 206 -12.92 -10.42 -5.11
C VAL A 206 -11.46 -10.10 -4.77
N ILE A 207 -10.81 -9.24 -5.55
CA ILE A 207 -9.34 -9.07 -5.51
C ILE A 207 -8.98 -7.58 -5.41
N ASN A 208 -8.07 -7.23 -4.49
CA ASN A 208 -7.52 -5.89 -4.34
C ASN A 208 -6.58 -5.53 -5.51
N ASN A 209 -6.48 -4.23 -5.80
CA ASN A 209 -5.88 -3.73 -7.04
C ASN A 209 -4.37 -4.02 -7.17
N ASP A 210 -3.64 -3.94 -6.06
CA ASP A 210 -2.24 -4.32 -5.97
C ASP A 210 -2.04 -5.80 -6.33
N PHE A 211 -2.80 -6.73 -5.73
CA PHE A 211 -2.75 -8.16 -6.04
C PHE A 211 -3.22 -8.49 -7.47
N VAL A 212 -4.15 -7.71 -8.03
CA VAL A 212 -4.50 -7.78 -9.46
C VAL A 212 -3.27 -7.47 -10.32
N THR A 213 -2.58 -6.36 -10.04
CA THR A 213 -1.41 -5.95 -10.84
C THR A 213 -0.19 -6.81 -10.61
N GLU A 214 0.03 -7.32 -9.39
CA GLU A 214 1.10 -8.27 -9.04
C GLU A 214 0.92 -9.58 -9.80
N ALA A 215 -0.29 -10.15 -9.79
CA ALA A 215 -0.61 -11.39 -10.49
C ALA A 215 -0.69 -11.24 -12.02
N GLY A 216 -0.54 -10.02 -12.55
CA GLY A 216 -0.65 -9.75 -14.00
C GLY A 216 -2.07 -9.93 -14.55
N ILE A 217 -3.09 -9.92 -13.69
CA ILE A 217 -4.49 -10.01 -14.09
C ILE A 217 -4.87 -8.72 -14.81
N SER A 218 -5.53 -8.85 -15.96
CA SER A 218 -6.04 -7.69 -16.69
C SER A 218 -7.15 -6.99 -15.88
N PRO A 219 -7.05 -5.68 -15.59
CA PRO A 219 -8.14 -4.95 -14.94
C PRO A 219 -9.47 -5.02 -15.70
N LYS A 220 -9.43 -5.30 -17.01
CA LYS A 220 -10.58 -5.42 -17.89
C LYS A 220 -11.28 -6.78 -17.81
N SER A 221 -10.67 -7.80 -17.21
CA SER A 221 -11.28 -9.13 -17.07
C SER A 221 -12.18 -9.26 -15.85
N ALA A 222 -12.44 -8.16 -15.13
CA ALA A 222 -13.43 -8.13 -14.07
C ALA A 222 -14.83 -8.37 -14.65
N ILE A 223 -15.58 -9.30 -14.05
CA ILE A 223 -16.97 -9.59 -14.42
C ILE A 223 -17.96 -8.68 -13.69
N PHE A 224 -17.49 -7.96 -12.67
CA PHE A 224 -18.24 -6.91 -12.00
C PHE A 224 -17.29 -5.86 -11.41
N ILE A 225 -17.68 -4.60 -11.46
CA ILE A 225 -16.92 -3.47 -10.90
C ILE A 225 -17.83 -2.75 -9.91
N GLU A 226 -17.28 -2.44 -8.74
CA GLU A 226 -17.95 -1.68 -7.69
C GLU A 226 -18.54 -0.38 -8.27
N PRO A 227 -19.87 -0.18 -8.16
CA PRO A 227 -20.51 1.05 -8.59
C PRO A 227 -19.92 2.27 -7.86
N LYS A 228 -19.89 3.41 -8.53
CA LYS A 228 -19.44 4.66 -7.90
C LYS A 228 -20.33 4.98 -6.70
N SER A 229 -19.72 5.13 -5.53
CA SER A 229 -20.39 5.54 -4.30
C SER A 229 -20.20 7.03 -4.03
N LYS A 230 -21.20 7.67 -3.42
CA LYS A 230 -21.05 9.03 -2.86
C LYS A 230 -20.01 9.08 -1.73
N ASN A 231 -19.76 7.95 -1.06
CA ASN A 231 -18.77 7.81 0.00
C ASN A 231 -17.49 7.11 -0.51
N ALA A 232 -16.98 7.48 -1.68
CA ALA A 232 -15.76 6.87 -2.24
C ALA A 232 -14.49 7.20 -1.44
N LYS A 233 -14.49 8.30 -0.68
CA LYS A 233 -13.31 8.80 0.04
C LYS A 233 -12.75 7.78 1.03
N GLN A 234 -13.61 6.98 1.67
CA GLN A 234 -13.19 5.94 2.62
C GLN A 234 -12.26 4.87 2.00
N TRP A 235 -12.27 4.76 0.66
CA TRP A 235 -11.47 3.82 -0.12
C TRP A 235 -10.29 4.48 -0.84
N TYR A 236 -9.98 5.74 -0.55
CA TYR A 236 -8.80 6.40 -1.11
C TYR A 236 -7.56 5.81 -0.47
N ASN A 237 -6.63 5.33 -1.29
CA ASN A 237 -5.33 4.84 -0.85
C ASN A 237 -4.45 5.99 -0.40
N LEU A 238 -3.56 5.70 0.55
CA LEU A 238 -2.85 6.71 1.33
C LEU A 238 -1.35 6.49 1.31
N LEU A 239 -0.61 7.58 1.46
CA LEU A 239 0.67 7.55 2.15
C LEU A 239 0.40 7.70 3.64
N VAL A 240 1.01 6.86 4.47
CA VAL A 240 0.80 6.86 5.94
C VAL A 240 2.14 6.98 6.65
N ALA A 241 2.17 7.73 7.74
CA ALA A 241 3.32 7.88 8.62
C ALA A 241 2.89 7.75 10.10
N GLN A 242 3.87 7.68 11.01
CA GLN A 242 3.58 7.83 12.43
C GLN A 242 3.04 9.23 12.76
N LYS A 243 2.22 9.33 13.81
CA LYS A 243 1.82 10.64 14.37
C LYS A 243 3.06 11.44 14.79
N GLY A 244 3.07 12.74 14.52
CA GLY A 244 4.21 13.61 14.82
C GLY A 244 5.37 13.50 13.83
N TRP A 245 5.19 12.83 12.67
CA TRP A 245 6.21 12.75 11.62
C TRP A 245 6.73 14.12 11.17
N GLN A 246 5.95 15.19 11.33
CA GLN A 246 6.31 16.55 10.97
C GLN A 246 7.46 17.12 11.81
N ASP A 247 7.66 16.58 13.03
CA ASP A 247 8.71 17.02 13.96
C ASP A 247 9.96 16.12 13.87
N LYS A 248 9.88 15.01 13.12
CA LYS A 248 11.01 14.11 12.89
C LYS A 248 11.99 14.71 11.88
N SER A 249 13.27 14.28 11.95
CA SER A 249 14.33 14.72 11.03
C SER A 249 13.99 14.50 9.54
N LYS A 250 13.15 13.50 9.24
CA LYS A 250 12.71 13.11 7.89
C LYS A 250 11.57 13.97 7.33
N ALA A 251 10.96 14.86 8.12
CA ALA A 251 9.75 15.59 7.73
C ALA A 251 9.90 16.35 6.41
N LYS A 252 11.05 17.01 6.18
CA LYS A 252 11.32 17.73 4.94
C LYS A 252 11.38 16.77 3.75
N ALA A 253 12.06 15.63 3.89
CA ALA A 253 12.17 14.64 2.82
C ALA A 253 10.81 14.00 2.49
N ILE A 254 10.00 13.67 3.49
CA ILE A 254 8.63 13.15 3.31
C ILE A 254 7.76 14.18 2.57
N LYS A 255 7.84 15.48 2.91
CA LYS A 255 7.12 16.53 2.18
C LYS A 255 7.52 16.61 0.71
N GLU A 256 8.81 16.41 0.38
CA GLU A 256 9.25 16.36 -1.01
C GLU A 256 8.73 15.10 -1.74
N VAL A 257 8.61 13.95 -1.05
CA VAL A 257 7.96 12.75 -1.60
C VAL A 257 6.49 13.01 -1.91
N VAL A 258 5.73 13.62 -0.99
CA VAL A 258 4.31 13.98 -1.21
C VAL A 258 4.18 14.91 -2.42
N LYS A 259 4.98 15.98 -2.47
CA LYS A 259 4.98 16.90 -3.62
C LYS A 259 5.29 16.20 -4.94
N ALA A 260 6.26 15.29 -4.95
CA ALA A 260 6.61 14.54 -6.16
C ALA A 260 5.50 13.58 -6.58
N TYR A 261 4.85 12.91 -5.63
CA TYR A 261 3.69 12.06 -5.86
C TYR A 261 2.56 12.88 -6.50
N HIS A 262 2.29 14.08 -5.98
CA HIS A 262 1.22 14.98 -6.45
C HIS A 262 1.60 15.82 -7.68
N THR A 263 2.22 15.18 -8.69
CA THR A 263 2.55 15.83 -9.97
C THR A 263 1.74 15.24 -11.12
N ASP A 264 1.50 16.03 -12.16
CA ASP A 264 0.88 15.55 -13.41
C ASP A 264 1.71 14.43 -14.06
N ALA A 265 3.03 14.45 -13.88
CA ALA A 265 3.91 13.42 -14.41
C ALA A 265 3.64 12.06 -13.76
N VAL A 266 3.50 12.02 -12.43
CA VAL A 266 3.15 10.78 -11.70
C VAL A 266 1.70 10.38 -11.96
N LYS A 267 0.77 11.33 -12.03
CA LYS A 267 -0.64 11.09 -12.40
C LYS A 267 -0.73 10.33 -13.73
N LYS A 268 -0.08 10.84 -14.78
CA LYS A 268 -0.03 10.20 -16.10
C LYS A 268 0.60 8.81 -16.07
N VAL A 269 1.63 8.59 -15.25
CA VAL A 269 2.24 7.26 -15.09
C VAL A 269 1.25 6.29 -14.48
N ILE A 270 0.55 6.67 -13.41
CA ILE A 270 -0.46 5.81 -12.75
C ILE A 270 -1.59 5.48 -13.72
N GLU A 271 -2.18 6.48 -14.38
CA GLU A 271 -3.29 6.27 -15.32
C GLU A 271 -2.89 5.33 -16.47
N LYS A 272 -1.73 5.57 -17.09
CA LYS A 272 -1.24 4.77 -18.21
C LYS A 272 -0.91 3.34 -17.79
N THR A 273 -0.15 3.17 -16.73
CA THR A 273 0.38 1.85 -16.34
C THR A 273 -0.63 0.99 -15.60
N SER A 274 -1.64 1.58 -14.96
CA SER A 274 -2.72 0.83 -14.29
C SER A 274 -3.86 0.48 -15.23
N GLN A 275 -3.86 0.97 -16.47
CA GLN A 275 -4.93 0.79 -17.46
C GLN A 275 -6.31 1.22 -16.93
N GLY A 276 -6.35 2.30 -16.14
CA GLY A 276 -7.57 2.81 -15.51
C GLY A 276 -8.04 2.02 -14.28
N LEU A 277 -7.23 1.08 -13.77
CA LEU A 277 -7.48 0.41 -12.50
C LEU A 277 -7.41 1.41 -11.34
N ASP A 278 -6.32 2.16 -11.26
CA ASP A 278 -6.04 3.14 -10.23
C ASP A 278 -6.35 4.55 -10.74
N GLN A 279 -7.13 5.31 -9.98
CA GLN A 279 -7.58 6.66 -10.34
C GLN A 279 -6.98 7.68 -9.37
N PRO A 280 -5.97 8.47 -9.78
CA PRO A 280 -5.41 9.55 -8.96
C PRO A 280 -6.50 10.50 -8.41
N VAL A 281 -6.38 10.92 -7.15
CA VAL A 281 -7.39 11.76 -6.45
C VAL A 281 -6.87 13.14 -6.03
N TRP A 282 -5.76 13.59 -6.61
CA TRP A 282 -5.21 14.94 -6.45
C TRP A 282 -5.22 15.71 -7.77
#